data_AF-A0AAW7KN09-F1
#
_entry.id   AF-A0AAW7KN09-F1
#
_cell.length_a   1.000
_cell.length_b   1.000
_cell.length_c   1.000
_cell.angle_alpha   90.00
_cell.angle_beta   90.00
_cell.angle_gamma   90.00
#
_symmetry.space_group_name_H-M   'P 1'
#
loop_
_entity.id
_entity.type
_entity.pdbx_description
1 polymer ?
#
loop_
_entity_poly.entity_id
_entity_poly.type
_entity_poly.pdbx_seq_one_letter_code
_entity_poly.pdbx_strand_id
1 'polypeptide(L)'
;EIQALKQSVEQEGLALLGIESVAIHDAIKAGTDQRDHYIDNYRQTLRNLGKCGISLVCYSFKPIFGWAKTDLAYENEDGSLSLLFDQAVVENMQPEDMYQLIHSQSKGFRLPGWEEERLQQFQELKAMYAGVTEEDLVENLRYF
;
A
#
# COMPACT_ATOMS: atom_id res chain seq x y z
N GLU A 1 -2.04 -20.93 -1.24
CA GLU A 1 -1.09 -19.82 -1.06
C GLU A 1 -0.76 -19.56 0.40
N ILE A 2 -1.72 -19.11 1.25
CA ILE A 2 -1.47 -18.83 2.69
C ILE A 2 -0.79 -20.00 3.41
N GLN A 3 -1.30 -21.22 3.24
CA GLN A 3 -0.71 -22.41 3.85
C GLN A 3 0.73 -22.67 3.39
N ALA A 4 1.03 -22.43 2.12
CA ALA A 4 2.36 -22.63 1.56
C ALA A 4 3.34 -21.59 2.12
N LEU A 5 2.92 -20.33 2.25
CA LEU A 5 3.70 -19.27 2.90
C LEU A 5 3.98 -19.59 4.37
N LYS A 6 2.96 -20.05 5.11
CA LYS A 6 3.12 -20.47 6.50
C LYS A 6 4.15 -21.61 6.61
N GLN A 7 4.05 -22.62 5.75
CA GLN A 7 4.98 -23.75 5.73
C GLN A 7 6.41 -23.33 5.41
N SER A 8 6.63 -22.43 4.44
CA SER A 8 7.99 -21.97 4.11
C SER A 8 8.64 -21.22 5.26
N VAL A 9 7.88 -20.46 6.05
CA VAL A 9 8.39 -19.78 7.25
C VAL A 9 8.69 -20.77 8.37
N GLU A 10 7.80 -21.73 8.61
CA GLU A 10 7.94 -22.72 9.67
C GLU A 10 9.06 -23.73 9.41
N GLN A 11 9.37 -24.02 8.14
CA GLN A 11 10.51 -24.86 7.75
C GLN A 11 11.86 -24.26 8.17
N GLU A 12 11.95 -22.93 8.22
CA GLU A 12 13.13 -22.19 8.70
C GLU A 12 13.14 -22.01 10.24
N GLY A 13 12.21 -22.64 10.96
CA GLY A 13 12.10 -22.52 12.42
C GLY A 13 11.52 -21.20 12.91
N LEU A 14 10.90 -20.41 12.02
CA LEU A 14 10.23 -19.16 12.34
C LEU A 14 8.72 -19.34 12.48
N ALA A 15 8.04 -18.35 13.07
CA ALA A 15 6.59 -18.32 13.18
C ALA A 15 6.00 -17.18 12.33
N LEU A 16 5.00 -17.49 11.52
CA LEU A 16 4.21 -16.48 10.81
C LEU A 16 3.14 -15.90 11.74
N LEU A 17 3.43 -14.76 12.37
CA LEU A 17 2.56 -14.15 13.39
C LEU A 17 1.41 -13.29 12.81
N GLY A 18 1.57 -12.77 11.60
CA GLY A 18 0.59 -11.88 10.98
C GLY A 18 0.88 -11.60 9.52
N ILE A 19 -0.05 -10.92 8.87
CA ILE A 19 0.11 -10.43 7.49
C ILE A 19 0.18 -8.91 7.48
N GLU A 20 1.26 -8.38 6.92
CA GLU A 20 1.40 -6.98 6.56
C GLU A 20 1.68 -6.90 5.05
N SER A 21 0.68 -6.60 4.20
CA SER A 21 -0.71 -6.23 4.51
C SER A 21 -1.72 -6.99 3.67
N VAL A 22 -2.98 -7.01 4.10
CA VAL A 22 -4.10 -7.32 3.20
C VAL A 22 -4.57 -6.00 2.62
N ALA A 23 -4.30 -5.79 1.33
CA ALA A 23 -4.58 -4.53 0.64
C ALA A 23 -6.09 -4.25 0.57
N ILE A 24 -6.47 -3.01 0.90
CA ILE A 24 -7.83 -2.51 0.70
C ILE A 24 -7.92 -1.93 -0.70
N HIS A 25 -8.88 -2.44 -1.48
CA HIS A 25 -9.08 -2.03 -2.87
C HIS A 25 -9.51 -0.55 -2.97
N ASP A 26 -9.05 0.16 -3.99
CA ASP A 26 -9.35 1.59 -4.17
C ASP A 26 -10.85 1.87 -4.35
N ALA A 27 -11.62 0.93 -4.93
CA ALA A 27 -13.09 1.00 -4.97
C ALA A 27 -13.73 1.13 -3.58
N ILE A 28 -13.16 0.49 -2.54
CA ILE A 28 -13.63 0.61 -1.16
C ILE A 28 -13.34 2.01 -0.64
N LYS A 29 -12.10 2.47 -0.83
CA LYS A 29 -11.64 3.78 -0.33
C LYS A 29 -12.37 4.95 -1.00
N ALA A 30 -12.60 4.86 -2.30
CA ALA A 30 -13.34 5.86 -3.08
C ALA A 30 -14.87 5.70 -2.99
N GLY A 31 -15.37 4.62 -2.39
CA GLY A 31 -16.80 4.43 -2.18
C GLY A 31 -17.60 4.15 -3.46
N THR A 32 -17.00 3.49 -4.46
CA THR A 32 -17.68 3.19 -5.72
C THR A 32 -18.70 2.06 -5.57
N ASP A 33 -19.55 1.87 -6.58
CA ASP A 33 -20.57 0.80 -6.62
C ASP A 33 -19.99 -0.63 -6.50
N GLN A 34 -18.68 -0.79 -6.73
CA GLN A 34 -18.00 -2.09 -6.62
C GLN A 34 -17.49 -2.38 -5.20
N ARG A 35 -17.60 -1.44 -4.24
CA ARG A 35 -16.99 -1.58 -2.91
C ARG A 35 -17.42 -2.85 -2.17
N ASP A 36 -18.69 -3.23 -2.25
CA ASP A 36 -19.22 -4.40 -1.56
C ASP A 36 -18.62 -5.71 -2.09
N HIS A 37 -18.41 -5.80 -3.40
CA HIS A 37 -17.72 -6.95 -4.01
C HIS A 37 -16.32 -7.13 -3.42
N TYR A 38 -15.56 -6.04 -3.31
CA TYR A 38 -14.21 -6.09 -2.76
C TYR A 38 -14.18 -6.28 -1.24
N ILE A 39 -15.18 -5.80 -0.51
CA ILE A 39 -15.36 -6.08 0.92
C ILE A 39 -15.59 -7.58 1.14
N ASP A 40 -16.41 -8.22 0.31
CA ASP A 40 -16.66 -9.66 0.42
C ASP A 40 -15.39 -10.47 0.12
N ASN A 41 -14.59 -10.05 -0.87
CA ASN A 41 -13.26 -10.63 -1.13
C ASN A 41 -12.33 -10.45 0.08
N TYR A 42 -12.31 -9.27 0.70
CA TYR A 42 -11.50 -8.98 1.89
C TYR A 42 -11.91 -9.90 3.05
N ARG A 43 -13.22 -10.01 3.34
CA ARG A 43 -13.77 -10.92 4.35
C ARG A 43 -13.39 -12.37 4.07
N GLN A 44 -13.42 -12.81 2.81
CA GLN A 44 -13.03 -14.16 2.44
C GLN A 44 -11.54 -14.41 2.69
N THR A 45 -10.69 -13.43 2.40
CA THR A 45 -9.25 -13.48 2.74
C THR A 45 -9.04 -13.61 4.24
N LEU A 46 -9.73 -12.82 5.07
CA LEU A 46 -9.62 -12.93 6.53
C LEU A 46 -10.05 -14.31 7.06
N ARG A 47 -11.13 -14.89 6.51
CA ARG A 47 -11.56 -16.25 6.86
C ARG A 47 -10.50 -17.29 6.48
N ASN A 48 -9.86 -17.13 5.33
CA ASN A 48 -8.80 -18.03 4.88
C ASN A 48 -7.54 -17.93 5.76
N LEU A 49 -7.17 -16.71 6.18
CA LEU A 49 -6.08 -16.48 7.14
C LEU A 49 -6.38 -17.12 8.50
N GLY A 50 -7.60 -16.95 9.01
CA GLY A 50 -8.05 -17.55 10.26
C GLY A 50 -7.98 -19.09 10.24
N LYS A 51 -8.33 -19.73 9.11
CA LYS A 51 -8.20 -21.19 8.93
C LYS A 51 -6.74 -21.67 9.02
N CYS A 52 -5.78 -20.82 8.69
CA CYS A 52 -4.35 -21.10 8.81
C CYS A 52 -3.77 -20.68 10.18
N GLY A 53 -4.61 -20.25 11.12
CA GLY A 53 -4.19 -19.83 12.46
C GLY A 53 -3.53 -18.44 12.51
N ILE A 54 -3.74 -17.61 11.49
CA ILE A 54 -3.22 -16.23 11.44
C ILE A 54 -4.34 -15.28 11.89
N SER A 55 -4.11 -14.59 13.00
CA SER A 55 -5.10 -13.71 13.66
C SER A 55 -4.71 -12.23 13.68
N LEU A 56 -3.54 -11.87 13.16
CA LEU A 56 -3.06 -10.49 13.05
C LEU A 56 -3.00 -10.07 11.59
N VAL A 57 -3.67 -8.97 11.24
CA VAL A 57 -3.59 -8.35 9.91
C VAL A 57 -3.33 -6.85 10.09
N CYS A 58 -2.25 -6.37 9.47
CA CYS A 58 -1.96 -4.95 9.29
C CYS A 58 -2.55 -4.49 7.95
N TYR A 59 -3.13 -3.29 7.90
CA TYR A 59 -3.69 -2.68 6.70
C TYR A 59 -3.51 -1.16 6.71
N SER A 60 -3.72 -0.52 5.56
CA SER A 60 -3.76 0.94 5.47
C SER A 60 -4.89 1.42 4.55
N PHE A 61 -5.42 2.61 4.84
CA PHE A 61 -6.51 3.25 4.08
C PHE A 61 -6.02 4.49 3.33
N LYS A 62 -4.77 4.48 2.85
CA LYS A 62 -4.18 5.59 2.09
C LYS A 62 -4.72 5.58 0.65
N PRO A 63 -5.29 6.68 0.13
CA PRO A 63 -5.75 6.77 -1.25
C PRO A 63 -4.57 7.00 -2.21
N ILE A 64 -4.63 6.39 -3.39
CA ILE A 64 -3.69 6.58 -4.52
C ILE A 64 -2.26 6.13 -4.22
N PHE A 65 -1.53 6.84 -3.35
CA PHE A 65 -0.13 6.58 -3.03
C PHE A 65 0.05 5.88 -1.68
N GLY A 66 1.11 5.08 -1.60
CA GLY A 66 1.59 4.49 -0.36
C GLY A 66 2.30 5.52 0.54
N TRP A 67 3.26 5.04 1.32
CA TRP A 67 4.16 5.94 2.06
C TRP A 67 5.04 6.71 1.06
N ALA A 68 5.12 8.04 1.21
CA ALA A 68 5.95 8.89 0.35
C ALA A 68 7.36 9.08 0.93
N LYS A 69 8.35 9.13 0.04
CA LYS A 69 9.74 9.54 0.29
C LYS A 69 10.23 10.32 -0.92
N THR A 70 11.26 11.11 -0.74
CA THR A 70 11.91 11.90 -1.80
C THR A 70 13.35 11.42 -2.04
N ASP A 71 13.96 10.81 -1.02
CA ASP A 71 15.28 10.17 -1.09
C ASP A 71 15.23 8.78 -0.44
N LEU A 72 15.71 7.75 -1.15
CA LEU A 72 15.80 6.38 -0.64
C LEU A 72 17.17 6.02 -0.06
N ALA A 73 18.16 6.91 -0.17
CA ALA A 73 19.53 6.69 0.27
C ALA A 73 20.18 7.99 0.76
N TYR A 74 19.46 8.75 1.58
CA TYR A 74 19.98 9.99 2.17
C TYR A 74 21.12 9.66 3.15
N GLU A 75 22.31 10.20 2.90
CA GLU A 75 23.48 10.00 3.75
C GLU A 75 23.44 10.94 4.96
N ASN A 76 23.36 10.38 6.16
CA ASN A 76 23.42 11.11 7.42
C ASN A 76 24.87 11.57 7.72
N GLU A 77 25.04 12.48 8.68
CA GLU A 77 26.36 13.00 9.08
C GLU A 77 27.37 11.91 9.52
N ASP A 78 26.87 10.77 10.00
CA ASP A 78 27.68 9.62 10.42
C ASP A 78 28.00 8.63 9.28
N GLY A 79 27.54 8.90 8.05
CA GLY A 79 27.71 8.05 6.87
C GLY A 79 26.67 6.93 6.73
N SER A 80 25.70 6.81 7.64
CA SER A 80 24.58 5.87 7.50
C SER A 80 23.54 6.36 6.49
N LEU A 81 22.75 5.46 5.90
CA LEU A 81 21.72 5.80 4.93
C LEU A 81 20.31 5.75 5.55
N SER A 82 19.51 6.76 5.24
CA SER A 82 18.12 6.92 5.68
C SER A 82 17.16 7.10 4.50
N LEU A 83 15.87 6.85 4.75
CA LEU A 83 14.79 7.32 3.87
C LEU A 83 14.40 8.74 4.29
N LEU A 84 14.37 9.69 3.36
CA LEU A 84 14.00 11.08 3.63
C LEU A 84 12.68 11.45 2.95
N PHE A 85 11.91 12.33 3.59
CA PHE A 85 10.85 13.10 2.95
C PHE A 85 11.20 14.57 3.06
N ASP A 86 11.38 15.23 1.92
CA ASP A 86 11.63 16.67 1.80
C ASP A 86 10.41 17.35 1.17
N GLN A 87 9.72 18.16 1.96
CA GLN A 87 8.54 18.89 1.54
C GLN A 87 8.83 19.81 0.34
N ALA A 88 10.03 20.42 0.26
CA ALA A 88 10.38 21.34 -0.82
C ALA A 88 10.50 20.60 -2.17
N VAL A 89 10.92 19.34 -2.17
CA VAL A 89 10.93 18.52 -3.39
C VAL A 89 9.50 18.28 -3.88
N VAL A 90 8.58 17.97 -2.96
CA VAL A 90 7.18 17.68 -3.29
C VAL A 90 6.44 18.93 -3.80
N GLU A 91 6.70 20.09 -3.22
CA GLU A 91 6.06 21.35 -3.65
C GLU A 91 6.47 21.79 -5.07
N ASN A 92 7.62 21.32 -5.56
CA ASN A 92 8.16 21.68 -6.86
C ASN A 92 8.01 20.56 -7.91
N MET A 93 7.24 19.51 -7.63
CA MET A 93 7.05 18.38 -8.55
C MET A 93 5.57 18.12 -8.85
N GLN A 94 5.28 17.52 -10.00
CA GLN A 94 3.93 17.00 -10.26
C GLN A 94 3.76 15.64 -9.56
N PRO A 95 2.56 15.30 -9.04
CA PRO A 95 2.30 14.01 -8.42
C PRO A 95 2.67 12.81 -9.31
N GLU A 96 2.49 12.94 -10.63
CA GLU A 96 2.82 11.93 -11.63
C GLU A 96 4.33 11.64 -11.68
N ASP A 97 5.17 12.62 -11.35
CA ASP A 97 6.64 12.49 -11.38
C ASP A 97 7.19 11.73 -10.16
N MET A 98 6.40 11.62 -9.08
CA MET A 98 6.81 10.98 -7.83
C MET A 98 7.17 9.50 -8.04
N TYR A 99 6.44 8.82 -8.90
CA TYR A 99 6.78 7.44 -9.25
C TYR A 99 8.17 7.35 -9.89
N GLN A 100 8.48 8.22 -10.86
CA GLN A 100 9.77 8.20 -11.55
C GLN A 100 10.91 8.55 -10.61
N LEU A 101 10.70 9.51 -9.71
CA LEU A 101 11.65 9.86 -8.66
C LEU A 101 11.98 8.63 -7.79
N ILE A 102 10.97 7.94 -7.27
CA ILE A 102 11.18 6.75 -6.43
C ILE A 102 11.79 5.59 -7.20
N HIS A 103 11.29 5.32 -8.42
CA HIS A 103 11.74 4.22 -9.26
C HIS A 103 13.21 4.37 -9.65
N SER A 104 13.64 5.58 -10.02
CA SER A 104 15.04 5.86 -10.36
C SER A 104 16.03 5.56 -9.22
N GLN A 105 15.55 5.58 -7.98
CA GLN A 105 16.34 5.36 -6.78
C GLN A 105 16.22 3.92 -6.24
N SER A 106 15.24 3.14 -6.71
CA SER A 106 14.94 1.82 -6.14
C SER A 106 15.96 0.74 -6.50
N LYS A 107 16.93 1.02 -7.38
CA LYS A 107 17.99 0.08 -7.83
C LYS A 107 17.42 -1.26 -8.33
N GLY A 108 16.22 -1.24 -8.91
CA GLY A 108 15.53 -2.41 -9.44
C GLY A 108 14.71 -3.19 -8.40
N PHE A 109 14.68 -2.76 -7.13
CA PHE A 109 13.78 -3.33 -6.14
C PHE A 109 12.34 -2.85 -6.36
N ARG A 110 11.38 -3.75 -6.17
CA ARG A 110 9.96 -3.41 -6.13
C ARG A 110 9.62 -2.90 -4.73
N LEU A 111 9.13 -1.67 -4.65
CA LEU A 111 8.74 -1.05 -3.38
C LEU A 111 7.22 -1.15 -3.20
N PRO A 112 6.75 -1.59 -2.02
CA PRO A 112 5.32 -1.70 -1.74
C PRO A 112 4.61 -0.34 -1.87
N GLY A 113 3.57 -0.28 -2.69
CA GLY A 113 2.80 0.93 -2.99
C GLY A 113 3.39 1.82 -4.09
N TRP A 114 4.51 1.40 -4.71
CA TRP A 114 5.18 2.07 -5.82
C TRP A 114 5.45 1.09 -6.97
N GLU A 115 4.54 0.14 -7.19
CA GLU A 115 4.62 -0.83 -8.28
C GLU A 115 4.30 -0.17 -9.64
N GLU A 116 4.92 -0.66 -10.72
CA GLU A 116 4.79 -0.09 -12.08
C GLU A 116 3.35 -0.13 -12.60
N GLU A 117 2.60 -1.16 -12.21
CA GLU A 117 1.20 -1.32 -12.55
C GLU A 117 0.34 -0.18 -11.97
N ARG A 118 0.72 0.39 -10.81
CA ARG A 118 0.01 1.53 -10.22
C ARG A 118 0.22 2.82 -11.02
N LEU A 119 1.37 2.98 -11.67
CA LEU A 119 1.60 4.12 -12.56
C LEU A 119 0.64 4.07 -13.76
N GLN A 120 0.47 2.89 -14.37
CA GLN A 120 -0.43 2.71 -15.50
C GLN A 120 -1.88 3.04 -15.12
N GLN A 121 -2.27 2.74 -13.89
CA GLN A 121 -3.59 3.01 -13.33
C GLN A 121 -3.72 4.43 -12.73
N PHE A 122 -2.66 5.23 -12.71
CA PHE A 122 -2.66 6.50 -11.98
C PHE A 122 -3.76 7.46 -12.45
N GLN A 123 -3.97 7.55 -13.77
CA GLN A 123 -5.02 8.41 -14.32
C GLN A 123 -6.43 7.91 -13.98
N GLU A 124 -6.63 6.58 -13.96
CA GLU A 124 -7.90 5.97 -13.56
C GLU A 124 -8.17 6.16 -12.07
N LEU A 125 -7.14 6.01 -11.23
CA LEU A 125 -7.22 6.29 -9.80
C LEU A 125 -7.54 7.76 -9.56
N LYS A 126 -6.85 8.68 -10.22
CA LYS A 126 -7.12 10.12 -10.12
C LYS A 126 -8.57 10.45 -10.51
N ALA A 127 -9.09 9.81 -11.55
CA ALA A 127 -10.50 9.94 -11.95
C ALA A 127 -11.47 9.33 -10.92
N MET A 128 -11.12 8.17 -10.35
CA MET A 128 -11.93 7.49 -9.32
C MET A 128 -12.08 8.33 -8.05
N TYR A 129 -11.04 9.03 -7.64
CA TYR A 129 -11.05 9.92 -6.47
C TYR A 129 -11.48 11.36 -6.81
N ALA A 130 -11.87 11.66 -8.05
CA ALA A 130 -12.27 13.01 -8.43
C ALA A 130 -13.51 13.45 -7.65
N GLY A 131 -13.37 14.50 -6.85
CA GLY A 131 -14.45 15.03 -6.01
C GLY A 131 -14.65 14.31 -4.68
N VAL A 132 -13.86 13.28 -4.37
CA VAL A 132 -13.86 12.62 -3.06
C VAL A 132 -13.18 13.54 -2.04
N THR A 133 -13.91 13.90 -0.99
CA THR A 133 -13.42 14.77 0.10
C THR A 133 -12.77 13.97 1.24
N GLU A 134 -12.17 14.68 2.20
CA GLU A 134 -11.68 14.05 3.43
C GLU A 134 -12.84 13.41 4.22
N GLU A 135 -13.97 14.10 4.32
CA GLU A 135 -15.17 13.58 4.98
C GLU A 135 -15.66 12.30 4.28
N ASP A 136 -15.69 12.26 2.96
CA ASP A 136 -16.09 11.07 2.19
C ASP A 136 -15.14 9.90 2.46
N LEU A 137 -13.81 10.13 2.50
CA LEU A 137 -12.82 9.10 2.82
C LEU A 137 -13.04 8.51 4.22
N VAL A 138 -13.34 9.36 5.21
CA VAL A 138 -13.62 8.93 6.57
C VAL A 138 -14.92 8.13 6.64
N GLU A 139 -15.97 8.55 5.94
CA GLU A 139 -17.23 7.80 5.88
C GLU A 139 -17.07 6.46 5.15
N ASN A 140 -16.28 6.42 4.07
CA ASN A 140 -15.94 5.16 3.38
C ASN A 140 -15.12 4.22 4.29
N LEU A 141 -14.21 4.76 5.11
CA LEU A 141 -13.49 3.98 6.11
C LEU A 141 -14.42 3.45 7.21
N ARG A 142 -15.44 4.22 7.64
CA ARG A 142 -16.44 3.73 8.60
C ARG A 142 -17.34 2.64 8.00
N TYR A 143 -17.62 2.73 6.70
CA TYR A 143 -18.41 1.73 5.99
C TYR A 143 -17.66 0.40 5.85
N PHE A 144 -16.35 0.46 5.60
CA PHE A 144 -15.45 -0.69 5.50
C PHE A 144 -15.30 -1.45 6.84
#